data_AF-A0A7S1LJ50-F1
#
_entry.id   AF-A0A7S1LJ50-F1
#
_cell.length_a   1.000
_cell.length_b   1.000
_cell.length_c   1.000
_cell.angle_alpha   90.00
_cell.angle_beta   90.00
_cell.angle_gamma   90.00
#
_symmetry.space_group_name_H-M   'P 1'
#
loop_
_entity.id
_entity.type
_entity.pdbx_description
1 polymer ?
#
loop_
_entity_poly.entity_id
_entity_poly.type
_entity_poly.pdbx_seq_one_letter_code
_entity_poly.pdbx_strand_id
1 'polypeptide(L)'
;AGEGQKPLRFVLGQQPRDVVEGLELGVMTMRRGEIAEFTVASRYAYGDLGSKPLVPPDATVVFEVKLLDWECKVDLFQDDRAVKTLVERGTGERRPQPGQEVRVSLRVKARGGKVLEEYEGVEHVVGSPDFGVSSKIVTQALLHMVEGERASVYLRRFAGDTLVDRTLQGATLELSLLRVYEVEDVSPAKDRSVMKKVLCAGAPGPCVAEASRVQLLVHDATDDATPLAGFEGPRPLEFRLGDGEVCDALEFATAAMRPGERATLTCSGPQVCAEPRLGLAEVQAQRLRLTVELSSAAG
;
A
#
# COMPACT_ATOMS: atom_id res chain seq x y z
N ALA A 1 -38.74 -8.64 22.28
CA ALA A 1 -38.12 -7.75 21.28
C ALA A 1 -38.16 -6.34 21.83
N GLY A 2 -37.04 -5.85 22.37
CA GLY A 2 -36.98 -4.55 23.06
C GLY A 2 -36.85 -3.39 22.09
N GLU A 3 -37.97 -2.85 21.63
CA GLU A 3 -38.02 -1.57 20.93
C GLU A 3 -37.72 -0.44 21.93
N GLY A 4 -36.53 0.17 21.85
CA GLY A 4 -36.23 1.41 22.59
C GLY A 4 -34.82 1.61 23.16
N GLN A 5 -33.92 0.62 23.10
CA GLN A 5 -32.55 0.84 23.59
C GLN A 5 -31.72 1.65 22.59
N LYS A 6 -31.22 2.81 23.04
CA LYS A 6 -30.29 3.64 22.28
C LYS A 6 -28.98 2.85 22.05
N PRO A 7 -28.45 2.78 20.83
CA PRO A 7 -27.18 2.13 20.57
C PRO A 7 -26.06 2.67 21.45
N LEU A 8 -25.37 1.77 22.14
CA LEU A 8 -24.13 2.09 22.84
C LEU A 8 -23.00 2.29 21.81
N ARG A 9 -22.21 3.34 21.98
CA ARG A 9 -21.00 3.61 21.18
C ARG A 9 -19.83 3.73 22.14
N PHE A 10 -18.74 3.02 21.83
CA PHE A 10 -17.52 3.03 22.61
C PHE A 10 -16.31 2.76 21.71
N VAL A 11 -15.11 3.06 22.20
CA VAL A 11 -13.85 2.82 21.48
C VAL A 11 -13.17 1.58 22.04
N LEU A 12 -12.79 0.65 21.15
CA LEU A 12 -12.04 -0.53 21.54
C LEU A 12 -10.59 -0.18 21.92
N GLY A 13 -10.11 -0.73 23.02
CA GLY A 13 -8.73 -0.65 23.50
C GLY A 13 -8.38 0.63 24.25
N GLN A 14 -9.33 1.55 24.45
CA GLN A 14 -9.05 2.79 25.18
C GLN A 14 -8.94 2.56 26.70
N GLN A 15 -8.24 3.46 27.39
CA GLN A 15 -8.11 3.45 28.85
C GLN A 15 -8.48 4.83 29.42
N PRO A 16 -9.37 4.92 30.44
CA PRO A 16 -10.14 3.82 31.03
C PRO A 16 -11.16 3.22 30.04
N ARG A 17 -11.51 1.94 30.21
CA ARG A 17 -12.46 1.25 29.33
C ARG A 17 -13.87 1.80 29.49
N ASP A 18 -14.61 1.92 28.39
CA ASP A 18 -16.03 2.32 28.39
C ASP A 18 -16.97 1.18 28.79
N VAL A 19 -16.55 -0.06 28.53
CA VAL A 19 -17.32 -1.28 28.79
C VAL A 19 -16.46 -2.28 29.54
N VAL A 20 -17.10 -3.28 30.16
CA VAL A 20 -16.39 -4.35 30.83
C VAL A 20 -15.52 -5.14 29.86
N GLU A 21 -14.36 -5.60 30.31
CA GLU A 21 -13.35 -6.25 29.47
C GLU A 21 -13.89 -7.44 28.67
N GLY A 22 -14.71 -8.28 29.28
CA GLY A 22 -15.28 -9.44 28.60
C GLY A 22 -16.21 -9.07 27.44
N LEU A 23 -16.93 -7.95 27.56
CA LEU A 23 -17.78 -7.45 26.49
C LEU A 23 -16.94 -6.88 25.33
N GLU A 24 -15.87 -6.15 25.65
CA GLU A 24 -14.93 -5.62 24.67
C GLU A 24 -14.26 -6.75 23.86
N LEU A 25 -13.76 -7.77 24.54
CA LEU A 25 -13.16 -8.95 23.91
C LEU A 25 -14.18 -9.71 23.06
N GLY A 26 -15.42 -9.86 23.54
CA GLY A 26 -16.50 -10.51 22.79
C GLY A 26 -16.81 -9.77 21.49
N VAL A 27 -17.00 -8.45 21.56
CA VAL A 27 -17.32 -7.61 20.39
C VAL A 27 -16.23 -7.65 19.31
N MET A 28 -14.95 -7.82 19.68
CA MET A 28 -13.85 -7.99 18.72
C MET A 28 -13.98 -9.22 17.83
N THR A 29 -14.78 -10.22 18.24
CA THR A 29 -15.00 -11.46 17.47
C THR A 29 -16.21 -11.39 16.52
N MET A 30 -17.06 -10.36 16.68
CA MET A 30 -18.33 -10.26 15.98
C MET A 30 -18.20 -9.70 14.56
N ARG A 31 -19.15 -10.07 13.71
CA ARG A 31 -19.37 -9.51 12.38
C ARG A 31 -20.44 -8.42 12.42
N ARG A 32 -20.47 -7.58 11.38
CA ARG A 32 -21.47 -6.50 11.28
C ARG A 32 -22.87 -7.10 11.19
N GLY A 33 -23.77 -6.61 12.04
CA GLY A 33 -25.16 -7.07 12.16
C GLY A 33 -25.34 -8.34 13.00
N GLU A 34 -24.25 -8.97 13.47
CA GLU A 34 -24.32 -10.18 14.28
C GLU A 34 -25.02 -9.93 15.61
N ILE A 35 -25.78 -10.94 16.07
CA ILE A 35 -26.33 -11.01 17.42
C ILE A 35 -25.65 -12.20 18.11
N ALA A 36 -25.02 -11.95 19.26
CA ALA A 36 -24.31 -12.96 20.04
C ALA A 36 -24.64 -12.83 21.52
N GLU A 37 -24.65 -13.96 22.22
CA GLU A 37 -24.75 -14.02 23.67
C GLU A 37 -23.37 -14.30 24.27
N PHE A 38 -22.92 -13.43 25.19
CA PHE A 38 -21.65 -13.59 25.90
C PHE A 38 -21.91 -13.88 27.37
N THR A 39 -21.47 -15.06 27.84
CA THR A 39 -21.41 -15.39 29.26
C THR A 39 -20.06 -14.96 29.82
N VAL A 40 -20.04 -13.91 30.64
CA VAL A 40 -18.84 -13.23 31.13
C VAL A 40 -18.67 -13.46 32.63
N ALA A 41 -17.59 -14.14 33.01
CA ALA A 41 -17.25 -14.36 34.42
C ALA A 41 -16.98 -13.03 35.15
N SER A 42 -17.26 -12.97 36.45
CA SER A 42 -17.19 -11.73 37.26
C SER A 42 -15.89 -10.94 37.09
N ARG A 43 -14.74 -11.63 37.05
CA ARG A 43 -13.40 -11.03 36.85
C ARG A 43 -13.23 -10.23 35.54
N TYR A 44 -14.03 -10.52 34.51
CA TYR A 44 -14.06 -9.80 33.24
C TYR A 44 -15.28 -8.87 33.12
N ALA A 45 -16.10 -8.80 34.17
CA ALA A 45 -17.31 -7.99 34.27
C ALA A 45 -17.16 -6.95 35.41
N TYR A 46 -17.85 -7.16 36.54
CA TYR A 46 -17.94 -6.19 37.65
C TYR A 46 -17.19 -6.63 38.92
N GLY A 47 -16.44 -7.74 38.86
CA GLY A 47 -15.59 -8.23 39.94
C GLY A 47 -16.34 -8.55 41.24
N ASP A 48 -15.62 -8.41 42.34
CA ASP A 48 -16.08 -8.59 43.73
C ASP A 48 -16.98 -7.46 44.23
N LEU A 49 -16.97 -6.30 43.58
CA LEU A 49 -17.82 -5.17 43.93
C LEU A 49 -19.24 -5.29 43.35
N GLY A 50 -19.39 -5.94 42.19
CA GLY A 50 -20.63 -5.97 41.44
C GLY A 50 -21.02 -4.59 40.87
N SER A 51 -22.27 -4.46 40.43
CA SER A 51 -22.85 -3.20 39.93
C SER A 51 -24.27 -3.03 40.47
N LYS A 52 -24.38 -2.30 41.57
CA LYS A 52 -25.66 -2.13 42.28
C LYS A 52 -26.67 -1.34 41.44
N PRO A 53 -27.98 -1.66 41.53
CA PRO A 53 -28.58 -2.74 42.30
C PRO A 53 -28.66 -4.08 41.53
N LEU A 54 -28.25 -4.11 40.26
CA LEU A 54 -28.61 -5.17 39.32
C LEU A 54 -27.64 -6.37 39.33
N VAL A 55 -26.36 -6.13 39.56
CA VAL A 55 -25.31 -7.15 39.51
C VAL A 55 -24.70 -7.33 40.90
N PRO A 56 -24.90 -8.47 41.56
CA PRO A 56 -24.24 -8.78 42.82
C PRO A 56 -22.71 -8.87 42.69
N PRO A 57 -21.97 -8.74 43.80
CA PRO A 57 -20.59 -9.23 43.93
C PRO A 57 -20.39 -10.62 43.31
N ASP A 58 -19.29 -10.81 42.59
CA ASP A 58 -18.84 -12.09 42.02
C ASP A 58 -19.83 -12.77 41.04
N ALA A 59 -20.83 -12.03 40.55
CA ALA A 59 -21.80 -12.58 39.61
C ALA A 59 -21.21 -12.77 38.20
N THR A 60 -21.52 -13.90 37.57
CA THR A 60 -21.36 -14.09 36.13
C THR A 60 -22.50 -13.39 35.41
N VAL A 61 -22.19 -12.60 34.40
CA VAL A 61 -23.16 -11.79 33.66
C VAL A 61 -23.32 -12.34 32.25
N VAL A 62 -24.57 -12.42 31.78
CA VAL A 62 -24.89 -12.79 30.40
C VAL A 62 -25.30 -11.53 29.65
N PHE A 63 -24.64 -11.24 28.54
CA PHE A 63 -24.95 -10.12 27.65
C PHE A 63 -25.47 -10.63 26.31
N GLU A 64 -26.65 -10.19 25.89
CA GLU A 64 -27.10 -10.30 24.50
C GLU A 64 -26.68 -9.02 23.75
N VAL A 65 -25.86 -9.17 22.71
CA VAL A 65 -25.24 -8.04 22.00
C VAL A 65 -25.57 -8.12 20.53
N LYS A 66 -26.03 -7.00 19.96
CA LYS A 66 -26.13 -6.82 18.52
C LYS A 66 -25.07 -5.82 18.06
N LEU A 67 -24.10 -6.27 17.26
CA LEU A 67 -23.10 -5.38 16.69
C LEU A 67 -23.68 -4.66 15.48
N LEU A 68 -24.02 -3.39 15.63
CA LEU A 68 -24.66 -2.62 14.56
C LEU A 68 -23.68 -2.23 13.45
N ASP A 69 -22.59 -1.55 13.83
CA ASP A 69 -21.56 -1.08 12.92
C ASP A 69 -20.29 -0.70 13.69
N TRP A 70 -19.16 -0.51 13.00
CA TRP A 70 -17.94 0.04 13.57
C TRP A 70 -17.14 0.83 12.53
N GLU A 71 -16.30 1.74 13.00
CA GLU A 71 -15.36 2.49 12.17
C GLU A 71 -13.95 2.17 12.62
N CYS A 72 -13.08 1.72 11.69
CA CYS A 72 -11.67 1.56 11.98
C CYS A 72 -10.97 2.91 11.78
N LYS A 73 -10.54 3.53 12.89
CA LYS A 73 -9.87 4.82 12.91
C LYS A 73 -8.42 4.69 13.36
N VAL A 74 -7.55 5.46 12.73
CA VAL A 74 -6.13 5.59 13.09
C VAL A 74 -5.81 7.08 13.20
N ASP A 75 -5.39 7.51 14.37
CA ASP A 75 -4.78 8.83 14.54
C ASP A 75 -3.35 8.78 14.01
N LEU A 76 -3.11 9.43 12.88
CA LEU A 76 -1.85 9.35 12.14
C LEU A 76 -0.69 10.05 12.86
N PHE A 77 -0.99 10.94 13.82
CA PHE A 77 0.03 11.75 14.49
C PHE A 77 -0.07 11.72 16.03
N GLN A 78 -1.00 10.95 16.58
CA GLN A 78 -1.21 10.82 18.04
C GLN A 78 -1.56 12.16 18.72
N ASP A 79 -2.10 13.11 17.95
CA ASP A 79 -2.54 14.42 18.42
C ASP A 79 -3.91 14.80 17.84
N ASP A 80 -4.65 13.82 17.32
CA ASP A 80 -5.98 13.94 16.74
C ASP A 80 -6.09 14.84 15.50
N ARG A 81 -4.99 15.41 15.00
CA ARG A 81 -5.02 16.39 13.91
C ARG A 81 -5.35 15.75 12.56
N ALA A 82 -5.02 14.48 12.37
CA ALA A 82 -5.32 13.73 11.15
C ALA A 82 -5.78 12.32 11.51
N VAL A 83 -7.07 12.07 11.34
CA VAL A 83 -7.68 10.78 11.67
C VAL A 83 -8.04 10.08 10.37
N LYS A 84 -7.35 8.99 10.08
CA LYS A 84 -7.66 8.08 8.97
C LYS A 84 -8.82 7.17 9.39
N THR A 85 -9.85 7.11 8.57
CA THR A 85 -10.97 6.17 8.68
C THR A 85 -10.93 5.23 7.49
N LEU A 86 -10.98 3.93 7.75
CA LEU A 86 -11.10 2.91 6.71
C LEU A 86 -12.45 3.03 5.98
N VAL A 87 -12.43 3.06 4.65
CA VAL A 87 -13.64 3.11 3.81
C VAL A 87 -13.87 1.76 3.13
N GLU A 88 -12.84 1.20 2.48
CA GLU A 88 -12.88 -0.14 1.89
C GLU A 88 -11.61 -0.91 2.30
N ARG A 89 -11.79 -2.17 2.71
CA ARG A 89 -10.67 -3.07 3.07
C ARG A 89 -9.88 -3.46 1.82
N GLY A 90 -8.57 -3.32 1.89
CA GLY A 90 -7.68 -3.90 0.89
C GLY A 90 -7.49 -5.41 1.06
N THR A 91 -6.85 -6.02 0.06
CA THR A 91 -6.52 -7.45 0.00
C THR A 91 -5.04 -7.74 0.23
N GLY A 92 -4.20 -6.69 0.25
CA GLY A 92 -2.75 -6.85 0.49
C GLY A 92 -2.42 -7.30 1.91
N GLU A 93 -1.34 -8.07 2.04
CA GLU A 93 -0.85 -8.56 3.34
C GLU A 93 0.15 -7.61 4.01
N ARG A 94 0.88 -6.83 3.20
CA ARG A 94 1.98 -5.98 3.64
C ARG A 94 1.61 -4.50 3.49
N ARG A 95 2.13 -3.70 4.43
CA ARG A 95 2.04 -2.25 4.38
C ARG A 95 3.25 -1.66 3.67
N PRO A 96 3.07 -0.59 2.88
CA PRO A 96 4.18 0.13 2.27
C PRO A 96 5.21 0.62 3.29
N GLN A 97 6.46 0.76 2.85
CA GLN A 97 7.55 1.36 3.63
C GLN A 97 8.01 2.69 3.01
N PRO A 98 8.63 3.60 3.79
CA PRO A 98 9.25 4.79 3.22
C PRO A 98 10.26 4.43 2.11
N GLY A 99 10.23 5.16 1.00
CA GLY A 99 11.05 4.90 -0.18
C GLY A 99 10.51 3.83 -1.13
N GLN A 100 9.41 3.14 -0.79
CA GLN A 100 8.78 2.17 -1.68
C GLN A 100 7.92 2.86 -2.73
N GLU A 101 7.90 2.31 -3.94
CA GLU A 101 6.99 2.77 -4.99
C GLU A 101 5.60 2.17 -4.83
N VAL A 102 4.58 3.01 -4.95
CA VAL A 102 3.17 2.66 -4.87
C VAL A 102 2.39 3.29 -6.01
N ARG A 103 1.22 2.74 -6.32
CA ARG A 103 0.22 3.39 -7.18
C ARG A 103 -0.95 3.82 -6.32
N VAL A 104 -1.30 5.10 -6.38
CA VAL A 104 -2.33 5.70 -5.52
C VAL A 104 -3.30 6.58 -6.30
N SER A 105 -4.51 6.71 -5.76
CA SER A 105 -5.41 7.82 -6.12
C SER A 105 -5.63 8.68 -4.89
N LEU A 106 -5.51 9.99 -5.04
CA LEU A 106 -5.66 10.97 -3.96
C LEU A 106 -6.65 12.04 -4.40
N ARG A 107 -7.62 12.35 -3.56
CA ARG A 107 -8.52 13.48 -3.75
C ARG A 107 -8.66 14.26 -2.46
N VAL A 108 -8.35 15.55 -2.51
CA VAL A 108 -8.38 16.44 -1.34
C VAL A 108 -9.57 17.38 -1.47
N LYS A 109 -10.48 17.35 -0.52
CA LYS A 109 -11.68 18.20 -0.47
C LYS A 109 -11.59 19.14 0.72
N ALA A 110 -11.78 20.44 0.49
CA ALA A 110 -11.95 21.42 1.56
C ALA A 110 -13.23 21.13 2.37
N ARG A 111 -13.38 21.77 3.53
CA ARG A 111 -14.56 21.64 4.41
C ARG A 111 -15.91 21.87 3.71
N GLY A 112 -15.94 22.70 2.67
CA GLY A 112 -17.13 22.98 1.86
C GLY A 112 -17.34 22.02 0.67
N GLY A 113 -16.55 20.95 0.57
CA GLY A 113 -16.63 19.97 -0.53
C GLY A 113 -15.88 20.37 -1.81
N LYS A 114 -15.37 21.60 -1.91
CA LYS A 114 -14.53 22.04 -3.04
C LYS A 114 -13.28 21.15 -3.12
N VAL A 115 -13.04 20.56 -4.29
CA VAL A 115 -11.81 19.81 -4.56
C VAL A 115 -10.64 20.79 -4.67
N LEU A 116 -9.58 20.52 -3.91
CA LEU A 116 -8.33 21.29 -3.88
C LEU A 116 -7.28 20.63 -4.79
N GLU A 117 -7.17 19.31 -4.72
CA GLU A 117 -6.18 18.49 -5.43
C GLU A 117 -6.83 17.15 -5.80
N GLU A 118 -6.51 16.61 -6.98
CA GLU A 118 -7.01 15.32 -7.44
C GLU A 118 -5.96 14.63 -8.32
N TYR A 119 -5.63 13.40 -7.98
CA TYR A 119 -4.66 12.55 -8.66
C TYR A 119 -5.29 11.16 -8.82
N GLU A 120 -5.32 10.65 -10.04
CA GLU A 120 -5.95 9.37 -10.34
C GLU A 120 -4.90 8.36 -10.83
N GLY A 121 -4.70 7.29 -10.06
CA GLY A 121 -3.87 6.16 -10.45
C GLY A 121 -2.40 6.51 -10.72
N VAL A 122 -1.85 7.48 -10.00
CA VAL A 122 -0.47 7.96 -10.17
C VAL A 122 0.53 7.09 -9.43
N GLU A 123 1.74 6.97 -9.98
CA GLU A 123 2.86 6.35 -9.27
C GLU A 123 3.49 7.37 -8.30
N HIS A 124 3.87 6.91 -7.11
CA HIS A 124 4.40 7.74 -6.05
C HIS A 124 5.43 6.95 -5.22
N VAL A 125 6.49 7.61 -4.77
CA VAL A 125 7.45 7.06 -3.81
C VAL A 125 7.03 7.47 -2.41
N VAL A 126 6.71 6.51 -1.54
CA VAL A 126 6.25 6.79 -0.16
C VAL A 126 7.26 7.67 0.56
N GLY A 127 6.84 8.87 0.98
CA GLY A 127 7.69 9.86 1.65
C GLY A 127 8.26 10.94 0.75
N SER A 128 8.06 10.88 -0.57
CA SER A 128 8.42 11.96 -1.47
C SER A 128 7.46 13.16 -1.32
N PRO A 129 7.87 14.38 -1.74
CA PRO A 129 7.07 15.59 -1.61
C PRO A 129 6.05 15.80 -2.75
N ASP A 130 5.72 14.75 -3.52
CA ASP A 130 4.96 14.87 -4.79
C ASP A 130 3.55 15.46 -4.62
N PHE A 131 2.96 15.36 -3.42
CA PHE A 131 1.63 15.88 -3.08
C PHE A 131 1.70 17.21 -2.31
N GLY A 132 2.79 17.96 -2.46
CA GLY A 132 2.97 19.27 -1.84
C GLY A 132 2.68 19.26 -0.34
N VAL A 133 1.74 20.10 0.08
CA VAL A 133 1.32 20.26 1.48
C VAL A 133 0.68 19.00 2.09
N SER A 134 0.10 18.14 1.26
CA SER A 134 -0.56 16.90 1.67
C SER A 134 0.44 15.75 1.88
N SER A 135 1.67 15.86 1.38
CA SER A 135 2.64 14.74 1.30
C SER A 135 2.91 14.05 2.63
N LYS A 136 3.07 14.80 3.72
CA LYS A 136 3.32 14.23 5.05
C LYS A 136 2.13 13.40 5.55
N ILE A 137 0.91 13.88 5.30
CA ILE A 137 -0.31 13.19 5.70
C ILE A 137 -0.50 11.93 4.86
N VAL A 138 -0.31 12.04 3.54
CA VAL A 138 -0.39 10.91 2.61
C VAL A 138 0.63 9.84 2.99
N THR A 139 1.87 10.25 3.27
CA THR A 139 2.92 9.33 3.73
C THR A 139 2.49 8.57 4.98
N GLN A 140 2.07 9.28 6.04
CA GLN A 140 1.62 8.61 7.26
C GLN A 140 0.40 7.70 7.01
N ALA A 141 -0.56 8.14 6.20
CA ALA A 141 -1.72 7.34 5.87
C ALA A 141 -1.33 6.03 5.17
N LEU A 142 -0.43 6.09 4.17
CA LEU A 142 0.04 4.93 3.41
C LEU A 142 0.73 3.88 4.29
N LEU A 143 1.50 4.29 5.31
CA LEU A 143 2.13 3.37 6.27
C LEU A 143 1.13 2.56 7.10
N HIS A 144 -0.14 2.98 7.12
CA HIS A 144 -1.24 2.27 7.77
C HIS A 144 -2.19 1.60 6.78
N MET A 145 -1.92 1.64 5.47
CA MET A 145 -2.75 1.04 4.42
C MET A 145 -2.16 -0.27 3.89
N VAL A 146 -3.00 -1.09 3.27
CA VAL A 146 -2.59 -2.24 2.45
C VAL A 146 -3.08 -2.11 1.01
N GLU A 147 -2.53 -2.89 0.09
CA GLU A 147 -2.96 -2.90 -1.31
C GLU A 147 -4.46 -3.16 -1.47
N GLY A 148 -5.12 -2.36 -2.30
CA GLY A 148 -6.56 -2.35 -2.52
C GLY A 148 -7.36 -1.54 -1.49
N GLU A 149 -6.73 -1.00 -0.45
CA GLU A 149 -7.44 -0.26 0.59
C GLU A 149 -7.86 1.15 0.13
N ARG A 150 -9.08 1.55 0.48
CA ARG A 150 -9.54 2.94 0.40
C ARG A 150 -9.79 3.51 1.80
N ALA A 151 -9.29 4.70 2.04
CA ALA A 151 -9.44 5.40 3.31
C ALA A 151 -9.79 6.88 3.12
N SER A 152 -10.40 7.45 4.15
CA SER A 152 -10.68 8.88 4.25
C SER A 152 -9.91 9.45 5.44
N VAL A 153 -9.08 10.47 5.23
CA VAL A 153 -8.35 11.15 6.31
C VAL A 153 -9.00 12.49 6.56
N TYR A 154 -9.58 12.66 7.76
CA TYR A 154 -10.15 13.94 8.18
C TYR A 154 -9.10 14.75 8.94
N LEU A 155 -8.90 16.00 8.51
CA LEU A 155 -7.97 16.93 9.14
C LEU A 155 -8.72 17.83 10.12
N ARG A 156 -8.50 17.62 11.43
CA ARG A 156 -9.09 18.47 12.45
C ARG A 156 -8.44 19.85 12.46
N ARG A 157 -9.20 20.83 12.91
CA ARG A 157 -8.69 22.19 13.10
C ARG A 157 -7.79 22.21 14.34
N PHE A 158 -6.50 22.42 14.14
CA PHE A 158 -5.54 22.54 15.24
C PHE A 158 -5.17 24.00 15.49
N ALA A 159 -5.09 24.41 16.75
CA ALA A 159 -4.63 25.73 17.15
C ALA A 159 -3.13 25.63 17.51
N GLY A 160 -2.25 25.98 16.57
CA GLY A 160 -0.79 25.98 16.78
C GLY A 160 -0.02 26.00 15.46
N ASP A 161 1.20 26.55 15.48
CA ASP A 161 2.13 26.48 14.34
C ASP A 161 2.57 25.04 14.14
N THR A 162 1.94 24.32 13.22
CA THR A 162 2.26 22.91 12.99
C THR A 162 2.06 22.50 11.55
N LEU A 163 2.97 21.63 11.11
CA LEU A 163 3.15 20.79 9.91
C LEU A 163 2.03 20.64 8.86
N VAL A 164 0.77 20.92 9.18
CA VAL A 164 -0.37 20.89 8.28
C VAL A 164 -0.71 22.30 7.85
N ASP A 165 -0.64 22.55 6.54
CA ASP A 165 -0.95 23.86 5.97
C ASP A 165 -2.35 24.35 6.40
N ARG A 166 -2.48 25.62 6.78
CA ARG A 166 -3.75 26.21 7.23
C ARG A 166 -4.86 26.08 6.18
N THR A 167 -4.51 25.98 4.91
CA THR A 167 -5.45 25.76 3.79
C THR A 167 -6.15 24.41 3.85
N LEU A 168 -5.56 23.41 4.50
CA LEU A 168 -6.11 22.07 4.66
C LEU A 168 -6.93 21.88 5.94
N GLN A 169 -7.10 22.92 6.77
CA GLN A 169 -7.89 22.79 8.00
C GLN A 169 -9.35 22.43 7.72
N GLY A 170 -9.81 21.32 8.30
CA GLY A 170 -11.16 20.79 8.07
C GLY A 170 -11.31 20.10 6.70
N ALA A 171 -10.22 19.90 5.96
CA ALA A 171 -10.23 19.15 4.71
C ALA A 171 -10.35 17.64 4.96
N THR A 172 -10.76 16.93 3.92
CA THR A 172 -10.85 15.47 3.87
C THR A 172 -10.04 14.97 2.69
N LEU A 173 -9.15 14.02 2.92
CA LEU A 173 -8.38 13.34 1.88
C LEU A 173 -9.01 11.97 1.64
N GLU A 174 -9.47 11.71 0.43
CA GLU A 174 -9.87 10.38 -0.04
C GLU A 174 -8.64 9.76 -0.70
N LEU A 175 -8.09 8.70 -0.09
CA LEU A 175 -6.86 8.05 -0.52
C LEU A 175 -7.14 6.57 -0.81
N SER A 176 -6.71 6.11 -1.99
CA SER A 176 -6.77 4.71 -2.39
C SER A 176 -5.36 4.20 -2.66
N LEU A 177 -4.95 3.12 -2.00
CA LEU A 177 -3.69 2.42 -2.28
C LEU A 177 -3.98 1.32 -3.30
N LEU A 178 -3.79 1.63 -4.58
CA LEU A 178 -4.14 0.72 -5.67
C LEU A 178 -3.13 -0.42 -5.81
N ARG A 179 -1.85 -0.13 -5.59
CA ARG A 179 -0.78 -1.11 -5.75
C ARG A 179 0.45 -0.78 -4.93
N VAL A 180 1.12 -1.80 -4.43
CA VAL A 180 2.45 -1.71 -3.82
C VAL A 180 3.43 -2.43 -4.73
N TYR A 181 4.45 -1.73 -5.23
CA TYR A 181 5.43 -2.33 -6.13
C TYR A 181 6.63 -2.88 -5.38
N GLU A 182 7.14 -4.01 -5.86
CA GLU A 182 8.45 -4.52 -5.49
C GLU A 182 9.49 -3.91 -6.43
N VAL A 183 10.45 -3.20 -5.85
CA VAL A 183 11.54 -2.55 -6.59
C VAL A 183 12.86 -3.07 -6.03
N GLU A 184 13.65 -3.68 -6.90
CA GLU A 184 14.95 -4.28 -6.58
C GLU A 184 16.06 -3.54 -7.32
N ASP A 185 17.17 -3.27 -6.63
CA ASP A 185 18.40 -2.84 -7.28
C ASP A 185 19.10 -4.08 -7.85
N VAL A 186 19.05 -4.24 -9.18
CA VAL A 186 19.67 -5.36 -9.89
C VAL A 186 21.03 -4.97 -10.47
N SER A 187 21.56 -3.77 -10.19
CA SER A 187 22.87 -3.41 -10.71
C SER A 187 23.97 -4.28 -10.10
N PRO A 188 25.04 -4.57 -10.85
CA PRO A 188 26.14 -5.39 -10.36
C PRO A 188 26.84 -4.77 -9.14
N ALA A 189 26.92 -3.44 -9.07
CA ALA A 189 27.55 -2.72 -7.97
C ALA A 189 26.60 -2.38 -6.82
N LYS A 190 25.30 -2.70 -6.93
CA LYS A 190 24.24 -2.28 -5.99
C LYS A 190 24.25 -0.77 -5.72
N ASP A 191 24.46 -0.02 -6.80
CA ASP A 191 24.58 1.44 -6.87
C ASP A 191 23.31 2.12 -7.39
N ARG A 192 22.22 1.36 -7.55
CA ARG A 192 20.91 1.81 -8.09
C ARG A 192 20.96 2.26 -9.54
N SER A 193 21.98 1.86 -10.30
CA SER A 193 22.08 2.19 -11.72
C SER A 193 21.09 1.43 -12.60
N VAL A 194 20.63 0.25 -12.14
CA VAL A 194 19.60 -0.57 -12.79
C VAL A 194 18.58 -1.00 -11.75
N MET A 195 17.39 -0.39 -11.78
CA MET A 195 16.30 -0.70 -10.86
C MET A 195 15.23 -1.53 -11.59
N LYS A 196 14.87 -2.68 -11.03
CA LYS A 196 13.80 -3.55 -11.53
C LYS A 196 12.54 -3.38 -10.69
N LYS A 197 11.46 -2.89 -11.30
CA LYS A 197 10.13 -2.78 -10.70
C LYS A 197 9.22 -3.88 -11.22
N VAL A 198 8.74 -4.75 -10.35
CA VAL A 198 7.86 -5.87 -10.74
C VAL A 198 6.44 -5.36 -11.02
N LEU A 199 5.97 -5.53 -12.26
CA LEU A 199 4.61 -5.17 -12.70
C LEU A 199 3.65 -6.36 -12.66
N CYS A 200 4.13 -7.56 -12.89
CA CYS A 200 3.37 -8.81 -12.74
C CYS A 200 4.34 -9.85 -12.19
N ALA A 201 3.97 -10.50 -11.08
CA ALA A 201 4.80 -11.55 -10.52
C ALA A 201 4.82 -12.76 -11.47
N GLY A 202 5.99 -13.37 -11.65
CA GLY A 202 6.11 -14.63 -12.37
C GLY A 202 5.64 -15.82 -11.55
N ALA A 203 5.70 -17.00 -12.16
CA ALA A 203 5.38 -18.26 -11.53
C ALA A 203 6.22 -18.49 -10.26
N PRO A 204 5.66 -19.16 -9.23
CA PRO A 204 6.43 -19.53 -8.04
C PRO A 204 7.58 -20.47 -8.43
N GLY A 205 8.77 -20.22 -7.88
CA GLY A 205 9.99 -20.95 -8.24
C GLY A 205 11.27 -20.16 -7.96
N PRO A 206 12.45 -20.68 -8.29
CA PRO A 206 13.67 -19.89 -8.31
C PRO A 206 13.63 -18.88 -9.47
N CYS A 207 14.47 -17.84 -9.38
CA CYS A 207 14.77 -16.98 -10.53
C CYS A 207 15.58 -17.77 -11.58
N VAL A 208 15.76 -17.19 -12.77
CA VAL A 208 16.49 -17.83 -13.87
C VAL A 208 17.92 -18.19 -13.47
N ALA A 209 18.33 -19.43 -13.75
CA ALA A 209 19.69 -19.89 -13.46
C ALA A 209 20.68 -19.41 -14.54
N GLU A 210 21.94 -19.20 -14.15
CA GLU A 210 23.04 -18.90 -15.08
C GLU A 210 23.16 -19.96 -16.18
N ALA A 211 23.60 -19.56 -17.37
CA ALA A 211 23.69 -20.38 -18.58
C ALA A 211 22.37 -20.93 -19.14
N SER A 212 21.21 -20.58 -18.55
CA SER A 212 19.89 -20.90 -19.11
C SER A 212 19.67 -20.16 -20.42
N ARG A 213 19.02 -20.82 -21.37
CA ARG A 213 18.49 -20.18 -22.58
C ARG A 213 17.18 -19.47 -22.23
N VAL A 214 17.09 -18.19 -22.56
CA VAL A 214 15.99 -17.31 -22.18
C VAL A 214 15.28 -16.74 -23.40
N GLN A 215 13.96 -16.62 -23.29
CA GLN A 215 13.13 -15.80 -24.17
C GLN A 215 12.59 -14.60 -23.39
N LEU A 216 13.10 -13.41 -23.70
CA LEU A 216 12.69 -12.15 -23.10
C LEU A 216 11.95 -11.31 -24.13
N LEU A 217 10.76 -10.84 -23.81
CA LEU A 217 9.98 -9.94 -24.65
C LEU A 217 10.14 -8.51 -24.14
N VAL A 218 10.71 -7.63 -24.96
CA VAL A 218 10.78 -6.19 -24.65
C VAL A 218 9.57 -5.52 -25.28
N HIS A 219 8.66 -5.02 -24.47
CA HIS A 219 7.41 -4.40 -24.91
C HIS A 219 7.61 -2.96 -25.34
N ASP A 220 8.29 -2.16 -24.51
CA ASP A 220 8.41 -0.72 -24.65
C ASP A 220 9.79 -0.24 -24.21
N ALA A 221 10.29 0.82 -24.87
CA ALA A 221 11.50 1.54 -24.47
C ALA A 221 11.23 3.05 -24.49
N THR A 222 11.42 3.71 -23.35
CA THR A 222 11.11 5.14 -23.17
C THR A 222 12.26 5.88 -22.48
N ASP A 223 12.41 7.17 -22.77
CA ASP A 223 13.10 8.13 -21.91
C ASP A 223 12.05 8.74 -20.97
N ASP A 224 12.01 8.23 -19.74
CA ASP A 224 10.89 8.37 -18.81
C ASP A 224 9.54 8.00 -19.46
N ALA A 225 8.76 8.99 -19.92
CA ALA A 225 7.44 8.80 -20.54
C ALA A 225 7.47 8.88 -22.08
N THR A 226 8.59 9.28 -22.68
CA THR A 226 8.69 9.53 -24.12
C THR A 226 9.23 8.28 -24.83
N PRO A 227 8.52 7.68 -25.79
CA PRO A 227 9.03 6.55 -26.56
C PRO A 227 10.35 6.89 -27.27
N LEU A 228 11.31 5.95 -27.26
CA LEU A 228 12.58 6.15 -27.94
C LEU A 228 12.47 5.96 -29.45
N ALA A 229 12.96 6.96 -30.19
CA ALA A 229 13.13 6.87 -31.64
C ALA A 229 14.11 5.72 -31.96
N GLY A 230 13.62 4.67 -32.64
CA GLY A 230 14.41 3.49 -33.02
C GLY A 230 13.92 2.18 -32.40
N PHE A 231 13.12 2.24 -31.34
CA PHE A 231 12.48 1.06 -30.79
C PHE A 231 11.06 0.87 -31.33
N GLU A 232 10.83 -0.28 -31.94
CA GLU A 232 9.50 -0.76 -32.34
C GLU A 232 9.29 -2.12 -31.67
N GLY A 233 8.39 -2.14 -30.69
CA GLY A 233 8.03 -3.32 -29.90
C GLY A 233 6.59 -3.80 -30.14
N PRO A 234 6.21 -4.96 -29.57
CA PRO A 234 7.05 -5.81 -28.72
C PRO A 234 8.08 -6.59 -29.53
N ARG A 235 9.32 -6.70 -29.04
CA ARG A 235 10.44 -7.37 -29.71
C ARG A 235 10.99 -8.51 -28.85
N PRO A 236 10.98 -9.76 -29.35
CA PRO A 236 11.57 -10.88 -28.62
C PRO A 236 13.09 -10.89 -28.75
N LEU A 237 13.76 -11.24 -27.66
CA LEU A 237 15.18 -11.54 -27.59
C LEU A 237 15.35 -12.96 -27.08
N GLU A 238 16.12 -13.75 -27.84
CA GLU A 238 16.64 -15.03 -27.38
C GLU A 238 18.13 -14.87 -27.09
N PHE A 239 18.56 -15.33 -25.92
CA PHE A 239 19.96 -15.34 -25.54
C PHE A 239 20.22 -16.38 -24.45
N ARG A 240 21.49 -16.68 -24.17
CA ARG A 240 21.87 -17.48 -23.00
C ARG A 240 22.36 -16.55 -21.89
N LEU A 241 21.84 -16.73 -20.69
CA LEU A 241 22.16 -15.84 -19.58
C LEU A 241 23.62 -15.98 -19.15
N GLY A 242 24.37 -14.87 -19.08
CA GLY A 242 25.74 -14.82 -18.58
C GLY A 242 26.83 -14.95 -19.64
N ASP A 243 26.49 -14.91 -20.93
CA ASP A 243 27.45 -14.97 -22.03
C ASP A 243 27.71 -13.61 -22.70
N GLY A 244 27.00 -12.55 -22.29
CA GLY A 244 27.13 -11.21 -22.86
C GLY A 244 26.48 -11.03 -24.24
N GLU A 245 25.56 -11.90 -24.65
CA GLU A 245 24.80 -11.77 -25.92
C GLU A 245 23.82 -10.58 -25.93
N VAL A 246 23.51 -10.02 -24.77
CA VAL A 246 22.67 -8.82 -24.59
C VAL A 246 23.34 -7.85 -23.63
N CYS A 247 22.84 -6.61 -23.57
CA CYS A 247 23.37 -5.61 -22.66
C CYS A 247 23.24 -6.00 -21.17
N ASP A 248 24.21 -5.56 -20.36
CA ASP A 248 24.31 -5.83 -18.92
C ASP A 248 22.98 -5.68 -18.17
N ALA A 249 22.24 -4.61 -18.45
CA ALA A 249 20.98 -4.36 -17.76
C ALA A 249 19.93 -5.43 -18.00
N LEU A 250 19.86 -5.98 -19.23
CA LEU A 250 18.95 -7.08 -19.55
C LEU A 250 19.43 -8.37 -18.91
N GLU A 251 20.74 -8.65 -18.88
CA GLU A 251 21.28 -9.84 -18.20
C GLU A 251 20.95 -9.82 -16.71
N PHE A 252 21.33 -8.76 -15.99
CA PHE A 252 21.12 -8.68 -14.54
C PHE A 252 19.63 -8.65 -14.17
N ALA A 253 18.81 -7.95 -14.96
CA ALA A 253 17.38 -7.97 -14.75
C ALA A 253 16.79 -9.36 -14.94
N THR A 254 17.15 -10.04 -16.04
CA THR A 254 16.64 -11.37 -16.37
C THR A 254 17.04 -12.42 -15.33
N ALA A 255 18.28 -12.35 -14.82
CA ALA A 255 18.74 -13.21 -13.73
C ALA A 255 17.89 -13.06 -12.46
N ALA A 256 17.34 -11.87 -12.21
CA ALA A 256 16.47 -11.60 -11.07
C ALA A 256 14.99 -11.93 -11.35
N MET A 257 14.60 -12.30 -12.57
CA MET A 257 13.19 -12.53 -12.94
C MET A 257 12.77 -14.00 -12.78
N ARG A 258 11.46 -14.21 -12.63
CA ARG A 258 10.79 -15.51 -12.66
C ARG A 258 10.05 -15.71 -13.98
N PRO A 259 9.88 -16.94 -14.51
CA PRO A 259 9.09 -17.18 -15.71
C PRO A 259 7.68 -16.58 -15.62
N GLY A 260 7.25 -15.84 -16.63
CA GLY A 260 6.00 -15.07 -16.67
C GLY A 260 6.05 -13.72 -15.95
N GLU A 261 7.17 -13.35 -15.33
CA GLU A 261 7.33 -12.04 -14.67
C GLU A 261 7.36 -10.93 -15.73
N ARG A 262 6.61 -9.86 -15.48
CA ARG A 262 6.69 -8.60 -16.23
C ARG A 262 7.24 -7.52 -15.32
N ALA A 263 8.23 -6.78 -15.79
CA ALA A 263 8.91 -5.76 -15.00
C ALA A 263 9.23 -4.52 -15.82
N THR A 264 9.39 -3.39 -15.13
CA THR A 264 9.97 -2.18 -15.67
C THR A 264 11.40 -2.06 -15.17
N LEU A 265 12.35 -1.93 -16.08
CA LEU A 265 13.75 -1.62 -15.79
C LEU A 265 13.95 -0.13 -15.94
N THR A 266 14.58 0.51 -14.95
CA THR A 266 14.97 1.91 -15.02
C THR A 266 16.48 2.00 -14.92
N CYS A 267 17.13 2.42 -16.01
CA CYS A 267 18.57 2.60 -16.13
C CYS A 267 18.93 4.09 -15.96
N SER A 268 19.78 4.43 -14.99
CA SER A 268 20.33 5.80 -14.87
C SER A 268 21.59 6.04 -15.69
N GLY A 269 22.27 4.96 -16.11
CA GLY A 269 23.35 4.99 -17.10
C GLY A 269 22.88 4.33 -18.41
N PRO A 270 22.31 5.08 -19.38
CA PRO A 270 21.70 4.52 -20.59
C PRO A 270 22.63 3.59 -21.40
N GLN A 271 23.95 3.77 -21.30
CA GLN A 271 24.96 2.93 -21.95
C GLN A 271 24.90 1.46 -21.54
N VAL A 272 24.49 1.14 -20.30
CA VAL A 272 24.34 -0.26 -19.84
C VAL A 272 23.13 -0.95 -20.47
N CYS A 273 22.32 -0.19 -21.19
CA CYS A 273 21.09 -0.63 -21.84
C CYS A 273 21.17 -0.48 -23.37
N ALA A 274 22.37 -0.20 -23.91
CA ALA A 274 22.62 -0.11 -25.34
C ALA A 274 22.49 -1.50 -25.98
N GLU A 275 21.46 -1.69 -26.80
CA GLU A 275 21.13 -2.98 -27.40
C GLU A 275 20.79 -2.82 -28.89
N PRO A 276 21.74 -3.09 -29.80
CA PRO A 276 21.52 -2.97 -31.24
C PRO A 276 20.35 -3.83 -31.75
N ARG A 277 20.12 -5.01 -31.14
CA ARG A 277 19.02 -5.90 -31.54
C ARG A 277 17.65 -5.28 -31.26
N LEU A 278 17.58 -4.30 -30.36
CA LEU A 278 16.38 -3.51 -30.05
C LEU A 278 16.29 -2.19 -30.83
N GLY A 279 17.29 -1.87 -31.67
CA GLY A 279 17.40 -0.55 -32.31
C GLY A 279 17.88 0.54 -31.35
N LEU A 280 18.46 0.14 -30.21
CA LEU A 280 18.91 1.01 -29.12
C LEU A 280 20.44 1.10 -29.05
N ALA A 281 21.13 1.18 -30.19
CA ALA A 281 22.59 1.21 -30.23
C ALA A 281 23.19 2.52 -29.68
N GLU A 282 22.52 3.65 -29.91
CA GLU A 282 22.95 4.99 -29.48
C GLU A 282 21.85 5.67 -28.64
N VAL A 283 21.74 5.27 -27.37
CA VAL A 283 20.71 5.83 -26.48
C VAL A 283 21.18 7.20 -25.96
N GLN A 284 20.57 8.28 -26.47
CA GLN A 284 20.79 9.65 -25.97
C GLN A 284 19.85 10.06 -24.82
N ALA A 285 19.18 9.09 -24.19
CA ALA A 285 18.25 9.31 -23.08
C ALA A 285 19.01 9.68 -21.80
N GLN A 286 18.42 10.51 -20.93
CA GLN A 286 18.98 10.71 -19.59
C GLN A 286 18.61 9.57 -18.63
N ARG A 287 17.45 8.93 -18.86
CA ARG A 287 17.01 7.79 -18.08
C ARG A 287 16.20 6.84 -18.96
N LEU A 288 16.81 5.71 -19.32
CA LEU A 288 16.13 4.69 -20.10
C LEU A 288 15.20 3.87 -19.20
N ARG A 289 13.97 3.67 -19.65
CA ARG A 289 13.02 2.74 -19.08
C ARG A 289 12.66 1.65 -20.11
N LEU A 290 12.78 0.39 -19.73
CA LEU A 290 12.39 -0.77 -20.54
C LEU A 290 11.26 -1.52 -19.85
N THR A 291 10.20 -1.87 -20.58
CA THR A 291 9.19 -2.82 -20.09
C THR A 291 9.49 -4.19 -20.66
N VAL A 292 9.80 -5.15 -19.80
CA VAL A 292 10.24 -6.50 -20.19
C VAL A 292 9.33 -7.56 -19.59
N GLU A 293 9.20 -8.67 -20.29
CA GLU A 293 8.48 -9.86 -19.85
C GLU A 293 9.31 -11.11 -20.11
N LEU A 294 9.53 -11.91 -19.07
CA LEU A 294 10.25 -13.18 -19.18
C LEU A 294 9.27 -14.26 -19.64
N SER A 295 9.23 -14.55 -20.94
CA SER A 295 8.27 -15.53 -21.49
C SER A 295 8.62 -16.95 -21.09
N SER A 296 9.89 -17.35 -21.18
CA SER A 296 10.36 -18.68 -20.77
C SER A 296 11.87 -18.70 -20.49
N ALA A 297 12.30 -19.68 -19.69
CA ALA A 297 13.70 -20.00 -19.46
C ALA A 297 13.88 -21.53 -19.43
N ALA A 298 14.89 -22.04 -20.11
CA ALA A 298 15.23 -23.46 -20.18
C ALA A 298 16.72 -23.68 -19.84
N GLY A 299 17.01 -24.65 -18.98
CA GLY A 299 18.38 -25.03 -18.59
C GLY A 299 19.11 -25.84 -19.65
#